data_AF-A0A953BSI0-F1
#
_entry.id   AF-A0A953BSI0-F1
#
_cell.length_a   1.000
_cell.length_b   1.000
_cell.length_c   1.000
_cell.angle_alpha   90.00
_cell.angle_beta   90.00
_cell.angle_gamma   90.00
#
_symmetry.space_group_name_H-M   'P 1'
#
loop_
_entity.id
_entity.type
_entity.pdbx_description
1 polymer ?
#
loop_
_entity_poly.entity_id
_entity_poly.type
_entity_poly.pdbx_seq_one_letter_code
_entity_poly.pdbx_strand_id
1 'polypeptide(L)'
;MRKRWAMAVLASLLLGAALNIALAWAVLLRYGVPTSQPQRQHGEGKDVRWIRSVPANWPAAANSWSRIRWWNCIIDDQMVIPEVKDRFERHVSGSHWVRVVGWGWPCASVGVVWLREEPITLDVEGMPHRESGIRGGLPLPKFAQRGPWANRLPVMPMWPGFALNTLLYGALVGSALFGPGAIRRTLRRRRGACIVCGYDLTGLAMCPECGAPAGAKAHQAPTVH
;
A
#
# COMPACT_ATOMS: atom_id res chain seq x y z
N MET A 1 30.94 11.97 -2.95
CA MET A 1 29.73 11.65 -3.76
C MET A 1 28.66 10.87 -2.99
N ARG A 2 28.94 9.66 -2.44
CA ARG A 2 27.97 8.73 -1.82
C ARG A 2 26.84 9.38 -0.97
N LYS A 3 27.16 10.27 -0.01
CA LYS A 3 26.15 10.93 0.86
C LYS A 3 24.99 11.60 0.10
N ARG A 4 25.27 12.33 -1.00
CA ARG A 4 24.21 13.00 -1.81
C ARG A 4 23.29 12.00 -2.51
N TRP A 5 23.80 10.85 -2.93
CA TRP A 5 22.99 9.80 -3.57
C TRP A 5 22.11 9.07 -2.54
N ALA A 6 22.65 8.76 -1.36
CA ALA A 6 21.86 8.16 -0.27
C ALA A 6 20.68 9.06 0.16
N MET A 7 20.90 10.37 0.31
CA MET A 7 19.82 11.32 0.61
C MET A 7 18.79 11.40 -0.53
N ALA A 8 19.21 11.36 -1.79
CA ALA A 8 18.31 11.35 -2.94
C ALA A 8 17.42 10.09 -2.95
N VAL A 9 17.98 8.91 -2.71
CA VAL A 9 17.22 7.65 -2.61
C VAL A 9 16.24 7.68 -1.43
N LEU A 10 16.68 8.12 -0.24
CA LEU A 10 15.82 8.23 0.93
C LEU A 10 14.64 9.20 0.69
N ALA A 11 14.90 10.37 0.13
CA ALA A 11 13.86 11.33 -0.22
C ALA A 11 12.87 10.76 -1.25
N SER A 12 13.35 10.03 -2.26
CA SER A 12 12.48 9.34 -3.23
C SER A 12 11.60 8.28 -2.56
N LEU A 13 12.13 7.47 -1.65
CA LEU A 13 11.36 6.45 -0.93
C LEU A 13 10.31 7.07 0.01
N LEU A 14 10.64 8.16 0.70
CA LEU A 14 9.68 8.89 1.56
C LEU A 14 8.53 9.50 0.74
N LEU A 15 8.84 10.13 -0.40
CA LEU A 15 7.82 10.62 -1.34
C LEU A 15 7.00 9.48 -1.95
N GLY A 16 7.63 8.34 -2.24
CA GLY A 16 6.95 7.13 -2.71
C GLY A 16 5.98 6.55 -1.69
N ALA A 17 6.34 6.54 -0.41
CA ALA A 17 5.48 6.12 0.69
C ALA A 17 4.29 7.08 0.89
N ALA A 18 4.53 8.39 0.81
CA ALA A 18 3.46 9.39 0.87
C ALA A 18 2.47 9.24 -0.30
N LEU A 19 2.98 9.05 -1.53
CA LEU A 19 2.16 8.84 -2.72
C LEU A 19 1.35 7.52 -2.65
N ASN A 20 1.94 6.46 -2.11
CA ASN A 20 1.28 5.17 -1.85
C ASN A 20 0.05 5.32 -0.93
N ILE A 21 0.21 6.05 0.19
CA ILE A 21 -0.87 6.32 1.15
C ILE A 21 -1.94 7.21 0.51
N ALA A 22 -1.53 8.31 -0.13
CA ALA A 22 -2.45 9.23 -0.80
C ALA A 22 -3.29 8.54 -1.89
N LEU A 23 -2.69 7.64 -2.67
CA LEU A 23 -3.41 6.88 -3.70
C LEU A 23 -4.34 5.82 -3.09
N ALA A 24 -3.95 5.13 -2.02
CA ALA A 24 -4.85 4.21 -1.30
C ALA A 24 -6.08 4.95 -0.73
N TRP A 25 -5.89 6.16 -0.20
CA TRP A 25 -6.99 7.03 0.22
C TRP A 25 -7.85 7.52 -0.95
N ALA A 26 -7.24 7.93 -2.06
CA ALA A 26 -7.97 8.34 -3.26
C ALA A 26 -8.81 7.19 -3.85
N VAL A 27 -8.30 5.96 -3.83
CA VAL A 27 -9.03 4.74 -4.23
C VAL A 27 -10.25 4.52 -3.32
N LEU A 28 -10.09 4.53 -2.00
CA LEU A 28 -11.22 4.44 -1.06
C LEU A 28 -12.24 5.56 -1.29
N LEU A 29 -11.79 6.83 -1.33
CA LEU A 29 -12.68 7.97 -1.50
C LEU A 29 -13.37 8.01 -2.87
N ARG A 30 -12.82 7.35 -3.90
CA ARG A 30 -13.46 7.23 -5.22
C ARG A 30 -14.41 6.05 -5.34
N TYR A 31 -14.04 4.87 -4.82
CA TYR A 31 -14.73 3.60 -5.08
C TYR A 31 -15.41 2.95 -3.84
N GLY A 32 -15.12 3.41 -2.62
CA GLY A 32 -15.72 2.92 -1.38
C GLY A 32 -15.22 1.53 -0.95
N VAL A 33 -16.08 0.81 -0.23
CA VAL A 33 -16.00 -0.65 -0.08
C VAL A 33 -16.94 -1.26 -1.12
N PRO A 34 -16.44 -2.00 -2.12
CA PRO A 34 -17.26 -2.48 -3.22
C PRO A 34 -18.17 -3.64 -2.79
N THR A 35 -19.48 -3.46 -2.95
CA THR A 35 -20.52 -4.36 -2.42
C THR A 35 -20.85 -5.56 -3.31
N SER A 36 -20.60 -5.47 -4.62
CA SER A 36 -21.07 -6.44 -5.63
C SER A 36 -19.95 -6.81 -6.62
N GLN A 37 -19.07 -7.75 -6.27
CA GLN A 37 -17.95 -8.18 -7.13
C GLN A 37 -17.75 -9.72 -7.15
N PRO A 38 -17.19 -10.30 -8.24
CA PRO A 38 -17.54 -11.66 -8.67
C PRO A 38 -16.71 -12.82 -8.10
N GLN A 39 -15.62 -12.58 -7.37
CA GLN A 39 -14.78 -13.67 -6.83
C GLN A 39 -14.68 -13.59 -5.30
N ARG A 40 -15.80 -13.96 -4.65
CA ARG A 40 -15.84 -14.21 -3.21
C ARG A 40 -15.41 -15.65 -2.95
N GLN A 41 -14.21 -15.82 -2.41
CA GLN A 41 -13.82 -17.09 -1.79
C GLN A 41 -14.50 -17.17 -0.42
N HIS A 42 -15.07 -18.33 -0.10
CA HIS A 42 -15.72 -18.61 1.17
C HIS A 42 -15.32 -20.01 1.61
N GLY A 43 -15.18 -20.20 2.91
CA GLY A 43 -14.96 -21.51 3.50
C GLY A 43 -15.44 -21.53 4.94
N GLU A 44 -15.95 -22.70 5.33
CA GLU A 44 -16.25 -23.04 6.71
C GLU A 44 -15.23 -24.07 7.18
N GLY A 45 -14.93 -24.07 8.46
CA GLY A 45 -13.97 -24.99 9.02
C GLY A 45 -13.76 -24.76 10.51
N LYS A 46 -13.63 -25.84 11.26
CA LYS A 46 -13.06 -25.76 12.61
C LYS A 46 -11.59 -25.38 12.46
N ASP A 47 -11.06 -24.63 13.42
CA ASP A 47 -9.65 -24.19 13.48
C ASP A 47 -9.19 -23.15 12.44
N VAL A 48 -10.10 -22.31 11.90
CA VAL A 48 -9.73 -21.16 11.05
C VAL A 48 -9.06 -20.07 11.92
N ARG A 49 -7.73 -20.10 12.00
CA ARG A 49 -6.93 -19.14 12.78
C ARG A 49 -7.24 -17.68 12.42
N TRP A 50 -7.43 -16.85 13.45
CA TRP A 50 -7.66 -15.42 13.29
C TRP A 50 -6.51 -14.68 12.58
N ILE A 51 -6.87 -13.83 11.62
CA ILE A 51 -5.99 -13.00 10.79
C ILE A 51 -5.32 -11.85 11.58
N ARG A 52 -5.88 -11.50 12.74
CA ARG A 52 -5.39 -10.48 13.68
C ARG A 52 -5.59 -10.95 15.12
N SER A 53 -4.88 -10.34 16.06
CA SER A 53 -5.06 -10.62 17.49
C SER A 53 -6.42 -10.13 17.98
N VAL A 54 -7.29 -11.07 18.31
CA VAL A 54 -8.61 -10.81 18.91
C VAL A 54 -8.51 -10.54 20.43
N PRO A 55 -9.55 -9.99 21.08
CA PRO A 55 -9.65 -9.96 22.54
C PRO A 55 -9.56 -11.36 23.17
N ALA A 56 -9.05 -11.47 24.40
CA ALA A 56 -8.85 -12.75 25.09
C ALA A 56 -10.17 -13.46 25.48
N ASN A 57 -11.30 -12.76 25.45
CA ASN A 57 -12.64 -13.32 25.68
C ASN A 57 -13.32 -13.83 24.39
N TRP A 58 -12.65 -13.78 23.24
CA TRP A 58 -13.16 -14.33 21.97
C TRP A 58 -12.69 -15.79 21.81
N PRO A 59 -13.43 -16.64 21.07
CA PRO A 59 -13.01 -18.01 20.78
C PRO A 59 -11.64 -18.07 20.09
N ALA A 60 -10.87 -19.15 20.32
CA ALA A 60 -9.47 -19.26 19.87
C ALA A 60 -9.29 -19.23 18.34
N ALA A 61 -10.33 -19.60 17.58
CA ALA A 61 -10.38 -19.59 16.13
C ALA A 61 -11.75 -19.09 15.62
N ALA A 62 -11.78 -18.62 14.38
CA ALA A 62 -13.01 -18.45 13.62
C ALA A 62 -13.55 -19.83 13.19
N ASN A 63 -14.84 -19.91 12.86
CA ASN A 63 -15.42 -21.09 12.20
C ASN A 63 -15.86 -20.86 10.74
N SER A 64 -15.89 -19.60 10.30
CA SER A 64 -16.27 -19.19 8.95
C SER A 64 -15.42 -18.02 8.47
N TRP A 65 -15.07 -18.01 7.18
CA TRP A 65 -14.31 -16.92 6.56
C TRP A 65 -14.79 -16.63 5.13
N SER A 66 -14.61 -15.38 4.68
CA SER A 66 -14.67 -15.07 3.26
C SER A 66 -13.64 -14.02 2.85
N ARG A 67 -13.01 -14.25 1.70
CA ARG A 67 -12.01 -13.35 1.08
C ARG A 67 -12.57 -12.82 -0.23
N ILE A 68 -12.59 -11.50 -0.36
CA ILE A 68 -12.86 -10.81 -1.63
C ILE A 68 -11.56 -10.10 -2.00
N ARG A 69 -10.91 -10.55 -3.09
CA ARG A 69 -9.68 -9.93 -3.61
C ARG A 69 -9.95 -9.25 -4.94
N TRP A 70 -9.43 -8.05 -5.11
CA TRP A 70 -9.56 -7.26 -6.32
C TRP A 70 -8.30 -6.50 -6.69
N TRP A 71 -8.35 -5.81 -7.82
CA TRP A 71 -7.22 -5.12 -8.44
C TRP A 71 -6.64 -3.97 -7.61
N ASN A 72 -7.42 -3.40 -6.69
CA ASN A 72 -7.03 -2.28 -5.82
C ASN A 72 -7.49 -2.42 -4.35
N CYS A 73 -8.09 -3.55 -3.99
CA CYS A 73 -8.78 -3.74 -2.72
C CYS A 73 -8.73 -5.21 -2.27
N ILE A 74 -8.67 -5.44 -0.97
CA ILE A 74 -8.86 -6.74 -0.33
C ILE A 74 -9.78 -6.60 0.88
N ILE A 75 -10.73 -7.52 1.00
CA ILE A 75 -11.60 -7.69 2.17
C ILE A 75 -11.38 -9.11 2.66
N ASP A 76 -10.74 -9.25 3.81
CA ASP A 76 -10.59 -10.51 4.53
C ASP A 76 -11.51 -10.49 5.75
N ASP A 77 -12.62 -11.23 5.66
CA ASP A 77 -13.60 -11.40 6.72
C ASP A 77 -13.43 -12.78 7.38
N GLN A 78 -13.44 -12.79 8.70
CA GLN A 78 -13.51 -14.00 9.52
C GLN A 78 -14.55 -13.79 10.62
N MET A 79 -15.28 -14.84 10.96
CA MET A 79 -16.30 -14.80 12.00
C MET A 79 -16.39 -16.10 12.80
N VAL A 80 -16.89 -15.97 14.02
CA VAL A 80 -17.54 -17.07 14.73
C VAL A 80 -19.03 -16.85 14.66
N ILE A 81 -19.73 -17.80 14.02
CA ILE A 81 -21.17 -17.99 14.17
C ILE A 81 -21.35 -19.06 15.27
N PRO A 82 -21.87 -18.72 16.46
CA PRO A 82 -22.23 -19.70 17.49
C PRO A 82 -23.17 -20.78 16.95
N GLU A 83 -22.91 -22.03 17.33
CA GLU A 83 -23.79 -23.16 17.04
C GLU A 83 -25.04 -23.07 17.92
N VAL A 84 -26.16 -22.57 17.38
CA VAL A 84 -27.43 -22.45 18.11
C VAL A 84 -28.07 -23.84 18.26
N LYS A 85 -27.71 -24.54 19.35
CA LYS A 85 -28.17 -25.91 19.63
C LYS A 85 -29.61 -25.98 20.09
N ASP A 86 -30.05 -24.99 20.85
CA ASP A 86 -31.45 -24.80 21.23
C ASP A 86 -31.88 -23.37 20.85
N ARG A 87 -33.07 -23.24 20.28
CA ARG A 87 -33.71 -21.95 19.97
C ARG A 87 -34.23 -21.26 21.24
N PHE A 88 -34.37 -21.98 22.36
CA PHE A 88 -34.89 -21.46 23.62
C PHE A 88 -33.81 -21.04 24.63
N GLU A 89 -32.52 -21.33 24.38
CA GLU A 89 -31.42 -20.87 25.24
C GLU A 89 -31.22 -19.35 25.10
N ARG A 90 -31.68 -18.60 26.10
CA ARG A 90 -31.61 -17.12 26.15
C ARG A 90 -30.19 -16.54 26.31
N HIS A 91 -29.15 -17.36 26.22
CA HIS A 91 -27.73 -16.99 26.41
C HIS A 91 -26.88 -17.46 25.22
N VAL A 92 -27.35 -17.19 24.00
CA VAL A 92 -26.52 -17.35 22.80
C VAL A 92 -25.30 -16.44 22.92
N SER A 93 -24.11 -17.00 22.76
CA SER A 93 -22.86 -16.22 22.69
C SER A 93 -22.93 -15.16 21.60
N GLY A 94 -22.14 -14.09 21.73
CA GLY A 94 -22.03 -13.11 20.65
C GLY A 94 -21.44 -13.75 19.38
N SER A 95 -21.87 -13.27 18.21
CA SER A 95 -21.10 -13.49 16.99
C SER A 95 -19.90 -12.55 16.98
N HIS A 96 -18.72 -13.10 16.70
CA HIS A 96 -17.44 -12.38 16.78
C HIS A 96 -16.88 -12.21 15.37
N TRP A 97 -16.57 -10.99 14.94
CA TRP A 97 -16.19 -10.67 13.57
C TRP A 97 -14.87 -9.90 13.51
N VAL A 98 -13.92 -10.41 12.72
CA VAL A 98 -12.72 -9.69 12.29
C VAL A 98 -12.85 -9.38 10.81
N ARG A 99 -12.89 -8.10 10.46
CA ARG A 99 -12.87 -7.62 9.07
C ARG A 99 -11.62 -6.77 8.83
N VAL A 100 -10.73 -7.24 7.97
CA VAL A 100 -9.56 -6.49 7.50
C VAL A 100 -9.87 -5.97 6.11
N VAL A 101 -9.97 -4.65 5.96
CA VAL A 101 -10.12 -4.02 4.64
C VAL A 101 -8.84 -3.29 4.28
N GLY A 102 -8.33 -3.52 3.08
CA GLY A 102 -7.10 -2.93 2.56
C GLY A 102 -7.29 -2.36 1.17
N TRP A 103 -6.67 -1.21 0.91
CA TRP A 103 -6.69 -0.51 -0.38
C TRP A 103 -5.28 -0.15 -0.83
N GLY A 104 -5.11 0.07 -2.13
CA GLY A 104 -3.85 0.52 -2.74
C GLY A 104 -3.78 0.08 -4.20
N TRP A 105 -2.77 0.55 -4.93
CA TRP A 105 -2.52 0.11 -6.30
C TRP A 105 -0.99 0.07 -6.54
N PRO A 106 -0.44 -0.87 -7.34
CA PRO A 106 -1.10 -2.05 -7.92
C PRO A 106 -1.42 -3.15 -6.89
N CYS A 107 -0.99 -3.01 -5.64
CA CYS A 107 -1.34 -3.92 -4.54
C CYS A 107 -2.01 -3.16 -3.37
N ALA A 108 -2.85 -3.85 -2.60
CA ALA A 108 -3.36 -3.31 -1.34
C ALA A 108 -2.21 -3.06 -0.36
N SER A 109 -2.05 -1.81 0.07
CA SER A 109 -0.88 -1.32 0.83
C SER A 109 -1.23 -0.71 2.17
N VAL A 110 -2.44 -0.18 2.36
CA VAL A 110 -2.88 0.41 3.62
C VAL A 110 -4.28 -0.08 3.96
N GLY A 111 -4.51 -0.47 5.21
CA GLY A 111 -5.79 -1.00 5.67
C GLY A 111 -6.28 -0.49 7.02
N VAL A 112 -7.42 -1.03 7.41
CA VAL A 112 -8.12 -0.83 8.69
C VAL A 112 -8.56 -2.19 9.23
N VAL A 113 -8.58 -2.35 10.55
CA VAL A 113 -9.05 -3.58 11.21
C VAL A 113 -10.31 -3.27 12.02
N TRP A 114 -11.40 -3.90 11.63
CA TRP A 114 -12.66 -3.88 12.35
C TRP A 114 -12.75 -5.12 13.24
N LEU A 115 -12.98 -4.90 14.54
CA LEU A 115 -13.43 -5.94 15.46
C LEU A 115 -14.87 -5.60 15.84
N ARG A 116 -15.80 -6.53 15.65
CA ARG A 116 -17.20 -6.36 16.02
C ARG A 116 -17.69 -7.59 16.79
N GLU A 117 -18.38 -7.33 17.89
CA GLU A 117 -19.01 -8.33 18.75
C GLU A 117 -20.51 -8.02 18.70
N GLU A 118 -21.30 -8.87 18.05
CA GLU A 118 -22.74 -8.67 17.88
C GLU A 118 -23.47 -9.70 18.75
N PRO A 119 -24.22 -9.29 19.80
CA PRO A 119 -25.06 -10.23 20.54
C PRO A 119 -26.08 -10.85 19.58
N ILE A 120 -26.27 -12.17 19.63
CA ILE A 120 -27.31 -12.83 18.83
C ILE A 120 -28.64 -12.64 19.55
N THR A 121 -29.24 -11.47 19.34
CA THR A 121 -30.58 -11.14 19.80
C THR A 121 -31.61 -11.71 18.82
N LEU A 122 -32.26 -12.80 19.21
CA LEU A 122 -33.53 -13.21 18.61
C LEU A 122 -34.61 -12.21 19.06
N ASP A 123 -35.00 -11.30 18.17
CA ASP A 123 -36.19 -10.43 18.20
C ASP A 123 -36.44 -9.54 19.45
N VAL A 124 -35.42 -9.23 20.25
CA VAL A 124 -35.55 -8.25 21.35
C VAL A 124 -35.28 -6.83 20.86
N GLU A 125 -36.35 -6.09 20.53
CA GLU A 125 -36.29 -4.65 20.29
C GLU A 125 -35.65 -3.90 21.49
N GLY A 126 -34.82 -2.90 21.21
CA GLY A 126 -34.27 -1.99 22.21
C GLY A 126 -32.97 -2.42 22.90
N MET A 127 -32.38 -3.59 22.61
CA MET A 127 -31.03 -3.89 23.11
C MET A 127 -29.98 -2.93 22.50
N PRO A 128 -29.14 -2.26 23.31
CA PRO A 128 -28.09 -1.40 22.78
C PRO A 128 -27.02 -2.24 22.07
N HIS A 129 -26.70 -1.90 20.82
CA HIS A 129 -25.56 -2.49 20.13
C HIS A 129 -24.26 -2.19 20.91
N ARG A 130 -23.66 -3.23 21.51
CA ARG A 130 -22.35 -3.12 22.17
C ARG A 130 -21.33 -2.64 21.15
N GLU A 131 -20.65 -1.51 21.42
CA GLU A 131 -19.86 -0.85 20.39
C GLU A 131 -18.72 -1.72 19.87
N SER A 132 -18.59 -1.78 18.54
CA SER A 132 -17.50 -2.47 17.85
C SER A 132 -16.16 -1.77 18.10
N GLY A 133 -15.19 -2.50 18.65
CA GLY A 133 -13.84 -2.01 18.89
C GLY A 133 -13.04 -1.79 17.60
N ILE A 134 -13.29 -0.69 16.89
CA ILE A 134 -12.59 -0.36 15.63
C ILE A 134 -11.11 -0.07 15.91
N ARG A 135 -10.21 -0.99 15.50
CA ARG A 135 -8.77 -0.87 15.70
C ARG A 135 -8.13 -0.08 14.55
N GLY A 136 -7.99 1.21 14.79
CA GLY A 136 -7.27 2.16 13.95
C GLY A 136 -8.13 2.84 12.89
N GLY A 137 -7.45 3.51 11.95
CA GLY A 137 -8.04 4.37 10.93
C GLY A 137 -8.43 5.76 11.46
N LEU A 138 -8.29 6.78 10.62
CA LEU A 138 -8.70 8.15 10.96
C LEU A 138 -10.19 8.35 10.63
N PRO A 139 -11.01 8.96 11.52
CA PRO A 139 -12.43 9.18 11.24
C PRO A 139 -12.63 10.11 10.04
N LEU A 140 -13.51 9.71 9.10
CA LEU A 140 -13.96 10.55 8.01
C LEU A 140 -15.16 11.41 8.46
N PRO A 141 -15.21 12.70 8.08
CA PRO A 141 -16.40 13.53 8.30
C PRO A 141 -17.59 12.95 7.51
N LYS A 142 -18.82 13.15 8.00
CA LYS A 142 -20.03 12.48 7.48
C LYS A 142 -20.20 12.58 5.95
N PHE A 143 -19.88 13.73 5.35
CA PHE A 143 -19.97 13.96 3.91
C PHE A 143 -19.01 13.11 3.05
N ALA A 144 -17.95 12.54 3.64
CA ALA A 144 -16.96 11.72 2.96
C ALA A 144 -17.17 10.19 3.17
N GLN A 145 -18.16 9.80 3.98
CA GLN A 145 -18.41 8.40 4.31
C GLN A 145 -19.18 7.71 3.17
N ARG A 146 -18.65 6.61 2.63
CA ARG A 146 -19.23 5.90 1.47
C ARG A 146 -19.79 4.52 1.85
N GLY A 147 -20.73 4.53 2.78
CA GLY A 147 -21.34 3.33 3.38
C GLY A 147 -20.73 2.95 4.73
N PRO A 148 -21.35 1.99 5.46
CA PRO A 148 -21.06 1.73 6.87
C PRO A 148 -19.61 1.30 7.16
N TRP A 149 -18.95 0.68 6.20
CA TRP A 149 -17.57 0.18 6.31
C TRP A 149 -16.50 1.18 5.81
N ALA A 150 -16.93 2.34 5.29
CA ALA A 150 -16.09 3.35 4.66
C ALA A 150 -16.16 4.71 5.40
N ASN A 151 -16.22 4.66 6.73
CA ASN A 151 -16.25 5.85 7.61
C ASN A 151 -14.89 6.22 8.22
N ARG A 152 -13.80 5.51 7.85
CA ARG A 152 -12.43 5.78 8.29
C ARG A 152 -11.44 5.64 7.13
N LEU A 153 -10.40 6.48 7.12
CA LEU A 153 -9.24 6.30 6.25
C LEU A 153 -8.33 5.19 6.79
N PRO A 154 -7.81 4.28 5.94
CA PRO A 154 -6.86 3.26 6.34
C PRO A 154 -5.52 3.90 6.73
N VAL A 155 -4.89 3.39 7.80
CA VAL A 155 -3.57 3.85 8.25
C VAL A 155 -2.60 2.71 8.61
N MET A 156 -3.07 1.47 8.65
CA MET A 156 -2.23 0.33 9.03
C MET A 156 -1.51 -0.22 7.78
N PRO A 157 -0.17 -0.25 7.74
CA PRO A 157 0.57 -0.74 6.56
C PRO A 157 0.37 -2.24 6.36
N MET A 158 0.00 -2.63 5.14
CA MET A 158 -0.07 -4.02 4.70
C MET A 158 1.27 -4.40 4.07
N TRP A 159 2.25 -4.74 4.94
CA TRP A 159 3.69 -4.76 4.62
C TRP A 159 4.11 -5.23 3.22
N PRO A 160 3.64 -6.37 2.66
CA PRO A 160 4.06 -6.80 1.31
C PRO A 160 3.68 -5.80 0.22
N GLY A 161 2.41 -5.36 0.18
CA GLY A 161 1.94 -4.36 -0.77
C GLY A 161 2.43 -2.95 -0.43
N PHE A 162 2.60 -2.63 0.86
CA PHE A 162 3.17 -1.35 1.28
C PHE A 162 4.61 -1.18 0.79
N ALA A 163 5.47 -2.19 0.98
CA ALA A 163 6.85 -2.17 0.52
C ALA A 163 6.93 -2.12 -1.01
N LEU A 164 6.19 -3.00 -1.72
CA LEU A 164 6.19 -3.06 -3.18
C LEU A 164 5.76 -1.75 -3.83
N ASN A 165 4.62 -1.18 -3.41
CA ASN A 165 4.13 0.10 -3.93
C ASN A 165 5.09 1.25 -3.58
N THR A 166 5.67 1.26 -2.37
CA THR A 166 6.62 2.31 -1.95
C THR A 166 7.91 2.27 -2.79
N LEU A 167 8.41 1.07 -3.12
CA LEU A 167 9.55 0.89 -4.03
C LEU A 167 9.20 1.35 -5.46
N LEU A 168 8.02 0.97 -5.97
CA LEU A 168 7.52 1.39 -7.29
C LEU A 168 7.40 2.91 -7.40
N TYR A 169 6.69 3.56 -6.46
CA TYR A 169 6.52 5.01 -6.46
C TYR A 169 7.82 5.76 -6.16
N GLY A 170 8.67 5.23 -5.27
CA GLY A 170 9.99 5.80 -5.03
C GLY A 170 10.89 5.73 -6.27
N ALA A 171 10.85 4.63 -7.02
CA ALA A 171 11.57 4.51 -8.29
C ALA A 171 11.02 5.49 -9.36
N LEU A 172 9.70 5.65 -9.46
CA LEU A 172 9.07 6.61 -10.39
C LEU A 172 9.42 8.07 -10.03
N VAL A 173 9.25 8.48 -8.77
CA VAL A 173 9.59 9.82 -8.28
C VAL A 173 11.09 10.10 -8.43
N GLY A 174 11.95 9.16 -8.03
CA GLY A 174 13.39 9.30 -8.19
C GLY A 174 13.82 9.39 -9.66
N SER A 175 13.17 8.64 -10.55
CA SER A 175 13.41 8.71 -12.00
C SER A 175 12.95 10.03 -12.60
N ALA A 176 11.82 10.58 -12.16
CA ALA A 176 11.35 11.90 -12.60
C ALA A 176 12.29 13.04 -12.14
N LEU A 177 12.73 13.02 -10.88
CA LEU A 177 13.57 14.07 -10.31
C LEU A 177 15.03 14.01 -10.77
N PHE A 178 15.62 12.82 -10.88
CA PHE A 178 17.06 12.65 -11.15
C PHE A 178 17.38 12.11 -12.54
N GLY A 179 16.43 11.44 -13.19
CA GLY A 179 16.57 10.86 -14.52
C GLY A 179 16.95 11.87 -15.61
N PRO A 180 16.27 13.02 -15.77
CA PRO A 180 16.63 14.00 -16.80
C PRO A 180 18.08 14.48 -16.71
N GLY A 181 18.61 14.66 -15.49
CA GLY A 181 20.02 15.00 -15.26
C GLY A 181 20.99 13.86 -15.59
N ALA A 182 20.63 12.61 -15.27
CA ALA A 182 21.43 11.43 -15.61
C ALA A 182 21.44 11.15 -17.13
N ILE A 183 20.28 11.26 -17.78
CA ILE A 183 20.09 11.07 -19.23
C ILE A 183 20.88 12.14 -20.00
N ARG A 184 20.72 13.44 -19.67
CA ARG A 184 21.46 14.52 -20.33
C ARG A 184 22.98 14.35 -20.23
N ARG A 185 23.50 13.94 -19.06
CA ARG A 185 24.95 13.65 -18.88
C ARG A 185 25.41 12.45 -19.71
N THR A 186 24.62 11.39 -19.77
CA THR A 186 24.93 10.19 -20.57
C THR A 186 24.89 10.48 -22.07
N LEU A 187 23.91 11.25 -22.55
CA LEU A 187 23.81 11.65 -23.95
C LEU A 187 24.95 12.58 -24.37
N ARG A 188 25.34 13.55 -23.53
CA ARG A 188 26.55 14.38 -23.77
C ARG A 188 27.80 13.51 -23.91
N ARG A 189 28.05 12.61 -22.95
CA ARG A 189 29.18 11.65 -23.02
C ARG A 189 29.17 10.77 -24.27
N ARG A 190 27.99 10.34 -24.76
CA ARG A 190 27.86 9.55 -25.99
C ARG A 190 28.09 10.35 -27.27
N ARG A 191 27.95 11.68 -27.24
CA ARG A 191 28.16 12.59 -28.37
C ARG A 191 29.54 13.26 -28.37
N GLY A 192 30.51 12.79 -27.59
CA GLY A 192 31.81 13.47 -27.41
C GLY A 192 31.73 14.79 -26.63
N ALA A 193 30.54 15.26 -26.26
CA ALA A 193 30.32 16.58 -25.71
C ALA A 193 30.62 16.69 -24.21
N CYS A 194 31.14 17.86 -23.81
CA CYS A 194 31.41 18.26 -22.45
C CYS A 194 30.18 18.06 -21.54
N ILE A 195 30.38 17.40 -20.40
CA ILE A 195 29.29 17.13 -19.45
C ILE A 195 28.76 18.39 -18.76
N VAL A 196 29.57 19.45 -18.67
CA VAL A 196 29.26 20.71 -17.95
C VAL A 196 28.48 21.67 -18.85
N CYS A 197 29.12 22.31 -19.83
CA CYS A 197 28.47 23.25 -20.75
C CYS A 197 27.68 22.54 -21.86
N GLY A 198 28.27 21.54 -22.52
CA GLY A 198 27.71 20.86 -23.70
C GLY A 198 28.48 21.05 -25.01
N TYR A 199 29.60 21.80 -24.99
CA TYR A 199 30.51 22.01 -26.11
C TYR A 199 31.13 20.68 -26.61
N ASP A 200 31.37 20.52 -27.91
CA ASP A 200 31.95 19.30 -28.51
C ASP A 200 33.45 19.16 -28.22
N LEU A 201 33.90 17.99 -27.76
CA LEU A 201 35.31 17.72 -27.42
C LEU A 201 35.98 16.77 -28.42
N THR A 202 35.37 16.55 -29.59
CA THR A 202 35.99 15.78 -30.69
C THR A 202 37.32 16.43 -31.10
N GLY A 203 38.43 15.70 -30.90
CA GLY A 203 39.79 16.20 -31.17
C GLY A 203 40.40 17.11 -30.09
N LEU A 204 39.69 17.39 -28.98
CA LEU A 204 40.17 18.31 -27.92
C LEU A 204 40.49 17.56 -26.63
N ALA A 205 41.60 17.91 -25.97
CA ALA A 205 41.96 17.37 -24.65
C ALA A 205 41.20 18.05 -23.48
N MET A 206 40.74 19.28 -23.67
CA MET A 206 40.06 20.09 -22.65
C MET A 206 38.98 20.97 -23.30
N CYS A 207 37.90 21.24 -22.56
CA CYS A 207 36.81 22.09 -23.01
C CYS A 207 37.18 23.59 -22.90
N PRO A 208 37.16 24.37 -23.99
CA PRO A 208 37.54 25.79 -23.96
C PRO A 208 36.61 26.62 -23.07
N GLU A 209 35.30 26.34 -23.11
CA GLU A 209 34.25 27.07 -22.37
C GLU A 209 34.34 26.96 -20.84
N CYS A 210 34.98 25.91 -20.29
CA CYS A 210 34.87 25.63 -18.85
C CYS A 210 36.04 24.85 -18.23
N GLY A 211 37.15 24.65 -18.95
CA GLY A 211 38.34 23.94 -18.46
C GLY A 211 38.14 22.45 -18.12
N ALA A 212 36.93 21.90 -18.33
CA ALA A 212 36.65 20.51 -18.03
C ALA A 212 37.44 19.59 -19.00
N PRO A 213 38.21 18.61 -18.50
CA PRO A 213 38.97 17.71 -19.36
C PRO A 213 38.03 16.84 -20.21
N ALA A 214 38.47 16.52 -21.42
CA ALA A 214 37.82 15.51 -22.23
C ALA A 214 37.86 14.16 -21.53
N GLY A 215 36.74 13.44 -21.52
CA GLY A 215 36.66 12.14 -20.85
C GLY A 215 37.64 11.16 -21.50
N ALA A 216 38.52 10.55 -20.69
CA ALA A 216 39.73 9.82 -21.12
C ALA A 216 39.50 8.49 -21.89
N LYS A 217 38.51 8.43 -22.79
CA LYS A 217 38.27 7.33 -23.72
C LYS A 217 38.78 7.59 -25.15
N ALA A 218 39.30 8.79 -25.43
CA ALA A 218 39.64 9.24 -26.79
C ALA A 218 41.10 8.99 -27.23
N HIS A 219 41.93 8.34 -26.39
CA HIS A 219 43.31 7.99 -26.71
C HIS A 219 43.57 6.49 -26.54
N GLN A 220 42.85 5.70 -27.34
CA GLN A 220 43.50 4.61 -28.05
C GLN A 220 43.84 5.16 -29.44
N ALA A 221 45.09 5.59 -29.63
CA ALA A 221 45.57 5.95 -30.96
C ALA A 221 45.54 4.69 -31.85
N PRO A 222 45.20 4.80 -33.15
CA PRO A 222 45.29 3.66 -34.05
C PRO A 222 46.76 3.23 -34.15
N THR A 223 47.06 2.01 -33.72
CA THR A 223 48.36 1.37 -33.96
C THR A 223 48.48 1.09 -35.45
N VAL A 224 49.19 1.96 -36.15
CA VAL A 224 49.60 1.74 -37.53
C VAL A 224 50.58 0.56 -37.55
N HIS A 225 50.27 -0.44 -38.36
CA HIS A 225 51.09 -1.61 -38.66
C HIS A 225 51.43 -1.60 -40.15
#